data_AF-A0A9N9MCN1-F1
#
_entry.id   AF-A0A9N9MCN1-F1
#
_cell.length_a   1.000
_cell.length_b   1.000
_cell.length_c   1.000
_cell.angle_alpha   90.00
_cell.angle_beta   90.00
_cell.angle_gamma   90.00
#
_symmetry.space_group_name_H-M   'P 1'
#
loop_
_entity.id
_entity.type
_entity.pdbx_description
1 polymer ?
#
loop_
_entity_poly.entity_id
_entity_poly.type
_entity_poly.pdbx_seq_one_letter_code
_entity_poly.pdbx_strand_id
1 'polypeptide(L)' 'MKVRQIQEKAEKEIKVVGDLIKWVNPNTPLVDIKTLRLGQFTPEKLRPVKVLFNTEVDALSVLRFKSKLERTRK' A
#
# COMPACT_ATOMS: atom_id res chain seq x y z
N MET A 1 -3.38 23.12 14.47
CA MET A 1 -4.44 22.43 13.69
C MET A 1 -3.92 21.66 12.45
N LYS A 2 -2.97 22.19 11.65
CA LYS A 2 -2.45 21.50 10.44
C LYS A 2 -1.83 20.11 10.67
N VAL A 3 -1.16 19.88 11.80
CA VAL A 3 -0.51 18.59 12.11
C VAL A 3 -1.53 17.44 12.22
N ARG A 4 -2.69 17.68 12.85
CA ARG A 4 -3.76 16.69 12.99
C ARG A 4 -4.33 16.26 11.62
N GLN A 5 -4.52 17.21 10.71
CA GLN A 5 -5.01 16.92 9.36
C GLN A 5 -4.03 16.10 8.52
N ILE A 6 -2.72 16.28 8.73
CA ILE A 6 -1.70 15.48 8.03
C ILE A 6 -1.71 14.04 8.57
N GLN A 7 -1.82 13.90 9.89
CA GLN A 7 -1.85 12.60 10.56
C GLN A 7 -3.10 11.78 10.16
N GLU A 8 -4.28 12.39 10.18
CA GLU A 8 -5.53 11.74 9.72
C GLU A 8 -5.45 11.28 8.25
N LYS A 9 -4.80 12.07 7.39
CA LYS A 9 -4.59 11.69 5.99
C LYS A 9 -3.65 10.49 5.85
N ALA A 10 -2.57 10.45 6.64
CA ALA A 10 -1.64 9.33 6.66
C ALA A 10 -2.30 8.04 7.17
N GLU A 11 -3.10 8.12 8.23
CA GLU A 11 -3.85 6.99 8.78
C GLU A 11 -4.86 6.42 7.77
N LYS A 12 -5.60 7.31 7.09
CA LYS A 12 -6.50 6.91 5.99
C LYS A 12 -5.75 6.23 4.85
N GLU A 13 -4.57 6.74 4.49
CA GLU A 13 -3.75 6.14 3.44
C GLU A 13 -3.27 4.74 3.82
N ILE A 14 -2.75 4.56 5.04
CA ILE A 14 -2.32 3.25 5.56
C ILE A 14 -3.50 2.26 5.56
N LYS A 15 -4.68 2.70 6.00
CA LYS A 15 -5.89 1.87 5.98
C LYS A 15 -6.24 1.40 4.57
N VAL A 16 -6.32 2.33 3.61
CA VAL A 16 -6.65 2.01 2.21
C VAL A 16 -5.60 1.07 1.59
N VAL A 17 -4.32 1.29 1.88
CA VAL A 17 -3.24 0.40 1.44
C VAL A 17 -3.41 -1.00 2.04
N GLY A 18 -3.72 -1.09 3.34
CA GLY A 18 -4.00 -2.37 4.01
C GLY A 18 -5.18 -3.12 3.38
N ASP A 19 -6.28 -2.41 3.09
CA ASP A 19 -7.46 -2.97 2.45
C ASP A 19 -7.13 -3.51 1.03
N LEU A 20 -6.32 -2.78 0.26
CA LEU A 20 -5.86 -3.22 -1.06
C LEU A 20 -4.96 -4.46 -0.98
N ILE A 21 -4.05 -4.51 -0.01
CA ILE A 21 -3.17 -5.66 0.19
C ILE A 21 -4.00 -6.90 0.54
N LYS A 22 -4.99 -6.76 1.43
CA LYS A 22 -5.92 -7.86 1.76
C LYS A 22 -6.78 -8.28 0.58
N TRP A 23 -7.19 -7.34 -0.27
CA TRP A 23 -7.93 -7.67 -1.49
C TRP A 23 -7.08 -8.48 -2.47
N VAL A 24 -5.79 -8.17 -2.60
CA VAL A 24 -4.86 -8.93 -3.46
C VAL A 24 -4.51 -10.28 -2.85
N ASN A 25 -4.13 -10.32 -1.56
CA ASN A 25 -3.77 -11.53 -0.84
C ASN A 25 -4.30 -11.45 0.61
N PRO A 26 -5.46 -12.10 0.90
CA PRO A 26 -6.11 -12.04 2.21
C PRO A 26 -5.26 -12.55 3.37
N ASN A 27 -4.29 -13.42 3.08
CA ASN A 27 -3.46 -14.07 4.09
C ASN A 27 -2.21 -13.25 4.47
N THR A 28 -2.01 -12.08 3.86
CA THR A 28 -0.82 -11.26 4.14
C THR A 28 -0.96 -10.62 5.53
N PRO A 29 -0.01 -10.82 6.45
CA PRO A 29 -0.02 -10.13 7.73
C PRO A 29 0.20 -8.63 7.51
N LEU A 30 -0.71 -7.78 8.02
CA LEU A 30 -0.63 -6.32 7.89
C LEU A 30 0.07 -5.66 9.09
N VAL A 31 1.00 -6.36 9.74
CA VAL A 31 1.65 -5.85 10.95
C VAL A 31 2.70 -4.81 10.57
N ASP A 32 2.60 -3.61 11.14
CA ASP A 32 3.55 -2.48 11.01
C ASP A 32 3.96 -2.09 9.58
N ILE A 33 3.04 -2.17 8.63
CA ILE A 33 3.28 -1.69 7.26
C ILE A 33 3.50 -0.18 7.27
N LYS A 34 4.57 0.26 6.60
CA LYS A 34 4.89 1.69 6.43
C LYS A 34 4.61 2.11 5.00
N THR A 35 4.12 3.33 4.82
CA THR A 35 3.89 3.92 3.50
C THR A 35 4.74 5.18 3.31
N LEU A 36 5.19 5.39 2.08
CA LEU A 36 5.97 6.56 1.69
C LEU A 36 5.50 7.05 0.32
N ARG A 37 5.14 8.33 0.21
CA ARG A 37 4.90 8.94 -1.11
C ARG A 37 6.22 9.27 -1.78
N LEU A 38 6.40 8.80 -3.00
CA LEU A 38 7.59 9.08 -3.80
C LEU A 38 7.39 10.35 -4.64
N GLY A 39 8.48 11.11 -4.80
CA GLY A 39 8.52 12.31 -5.64
C GLY A 39 7.95 13.58 -5.00
N GLN A 40 8.17 14.71 -5.69
CA GLN A 40 7.68 16.02 -5.29
C GLN A 40 6.18 16.16 -5.55
N PHE A 41 5.50 16.95 -4.71
CA PHE A 41 4.08 17.21 -4.87
C PHE A 41 3.85 18.11 -6.09
N THR A 42 3.05 17.61 -7.04
CA THR A 42 2.52 18.39 -8.17
C THR A 42 1.00 18.23 -8.18
N PRO A 43 0.22 19.32 -8.29
CA PRO A 43 -1.24 19.24 -8.26
C PRO A 43 -1.86 18.39 -9.38
N GLU A 44 -1.18 18.32 -10.52
CA GLU A 44 -1.63 17.67 -11.75
C GLU A 44 -1.42 16.16 -11.77
N LYS A 45 -0.57 15.61 -10.88
CA LYS A 45 -0.19 14.20 -10.90
C LYS A 45 -0.33 13.54 -9.55
N LEU A 46 -0.91 12.34 -9.56
CA LEU A 46 -0.93 11.47 -8.39
C LEU A 46 0.48 10.97 -8.10
N ARG A 47 0.91 11.12 -6.85
CA ARG A 47 2.20 10.58 -6.40
C ARG A 47 2.09 9.08 -6.11
N PRO A 48 3.04 8.26 -6.57
CA PRO A 48 3.06 6.85 -6.22
C PRO A 48 3.32 6.66 -4.73
N VAL A 49 2.65 5.67 -4.15
CA VAL A 49 2.83 5.25 -2.76
C VAL A 49 3.69 3.99 -2.75
N LYS A 50 4.85 4.06 -2.11
CA LYS A 50 5.70 2.92 -1.81
C LYS A 50 5.24 2.30 -0.50
N VAL A 51 4.99 1.01 -0.54
CA VAL A 51 4.65 0.21 0.64
C VAL A 51 5.90 -0.54 1.08
N LEU A 52 6.25 -0.40 2.36
CA LEU A 52 7.37 -1.08 2.98
C LEU A 52 6.81 -2.17 3.90
N PHE A 53 7.09 -3.43 3.53
CA PHE A 53 6.79 -4.60 4.34
C PHE A 53 7.96 -4.88 5.28
N ASN A 54 7.66 -5.51 6.42
CA ASN A 54 8.69 -5.89 7.39
C ASN A 54 9.55 -7.05 6.89
N THR A 55 8.96 -7.97 6.13
CA THR A 55 9.67 -9.11 5.55
C THR A 55 9.58 -9.11 4.03
N GLU A 56 10.64 -9.59 3.39
CA GLU A 56 10.64 -9.80 1.94
C GLU A 56 9.59 -10.84 1.53
N VAL A 57 9.37 -11.86 2.37
CA VAL A 57 8.41 -12.94 2.12
C VAL A 57 6.99 -12.38 1.95
N ASP A 58 6.58 -11.43 2.80
CA ASP A 58 5.28 -10.79 2.70
C ASP A 58 5.14 -10.01 1.40
N ALA A 59 6.16 -9.21 1.04
CA ALA A 59 6.17 -8.44 -0.20
C ALA A 59 6.07 -9.35 -1.43
N LEU A 60 6.85 -10.43 -1.46
CA LEU A 60 6.83 -11.42 -2.54
C LEU A 60 5.49 -12.15 -2.62
N SER A 61 4.86 -12.45 -1.48
CA SER A 61 3.58 -13.14 -1.46
C SER A 61 2.50 -12.33 -2.18
N VAL A 62 2.43 -11.02 -1.92
CA VAL A 62 1.49 -10.09 -2.54
C VAL A 62 1.74 -9.99 -4.04
N LEU A 63 3.01 -9.86 -4.46
CA LEU A 63 3.37 -9.78 -5.88
C LEU A 63 3.04 -11.04 -6.66
N ARG A 64 3.30 -12.22 -6.08
CA ARG A 64 2.97 -13.52 -6.69
C ARG A 64 1.46 -13.69 -6.83
N PHE A 65 0.70 -13.35 -5.79
CA PHE A 65 -0.76 -13.47 -5.82
C PHE A 65 -1.39 -12.52 -6.85
N LYS A 66 -0.90 -11.27 -6.93
CA LYS A 66 -1.28 -10.32 -7.98
C LYS A 66 -1.03 -10.88 -9.38
N SER A 67 0.18 -11.41 -9.61
CA SER A 67 0.55 -11.99 -10.91
C SER A 67 -0.32 -13.20 -11.29
N LYS A 68 -0.73 -14.01 -10.30
CA LYS A 68 -1.66 -15.12 -10.48
C LYS A 68 -3.05 -14.61 -10.88
N LEU A 69 -3.58 -13.62 -10.16
CA LEU A 69 -4.86 -12.96 -10.46
C LEU A 69 -4.90 -12.40 -11.89
N GLU A 70 -3.83 -11.75 -12.34
CA GLU A 70 -3.72 -11.21 -13.70
C GLU A 70 -3.70 -12.29 -14.78
N ARG A 71 -3.10 -13.45 -14.49
CA ARG A 71 -3.10 -14.61 -15.41
C ARG A 71 -4.45 -15.30 -15.48
N THR A 72 -5.18 -15.44 -14.37
CA THR A 72 -6.51 -16.07 -14.35
C THR A 72 -7.59 -15.23 -15.04
N ARG A 73 -7.37 -13.92 -15.21
CA ARG A 73 -8.31 -13.00 -15.87
C ARG A 73 -8.10 -12.87 -17.39
N LYS A 74 -7.10 -13.54 -17.96
CA LYS A 74 -6.88 -13.63 -19.41
C LYS A 74 -7.43 -14.95 -19.94
#